data_AF-A0A959SGK7-F1
#
_entry.id   AF-A0A959SGK7-F1
#
_cell.length_a   1.000
_cell.length_b   1.000
_cell.length_c   1.000
_cell.angle_alpha   90.00
_cell.angle_beta   90.00
_cell.angle_gamma   90.00
#
_symmetry.space_group_name_H-M   'P 1'
#
loop_
_entity.id
_entity.type
_entity.pdbx_description
1 polymer ?
#
loop_
_entity_poly.entity_id
_entity_poly.type
_entity_poly.pdbx_seq_one_letter_code
_entity_poly.pdbx_strand_id
1 'polypeptide(L)'
;MILKFEGEIRFGPNYYTVHLDGVLLEDVIAGDEARWLSNDLVAIQEWMTTAEHFGPNTCLLLLDVTKRALYRTSVLHKGFVGGFKLNANKVHYQRIRFGWSGRKEVEEVVLDLDDVQDWKPMA
;
A
#
# COMPACT_ATOMS: atom_id res chain seq x y z
N MET A 1 -7.76 -12.62 3.02
CA MET A 1 -6.98 -11.58 3.73
C MET A 1 -7.83 -10.95 4.82
N ILE A 2 -7.25 -10.75 6.00
CA ILE A 2 -7.83 -10.02 7.13
C ILE A 2 -6.86 -8.92 7.54
N LEU A 3 -7.36 -7.70 7.75
CA LEU A 3 -6.62 -6.62 8.41
C LEU A 3 -7.01 -6.60 9.88
N LYS A 4 -6.03 -6.59 10.78
CA LYS A 4 -6.28 -6.43 12.23
C LYS A 4 -5.76 -5.09 12.67
N PHE A 5 -6.61 -4.32 13.33
CA PHE A 5 -6.22 -3.05 13.93
C PHE A 5 -5.07 -3.27 14.92
N GLU A 6 -3.99 -2.53 14.72
CA GLU A 6 -2.79 -2.58 15.57
C GLU A 6 -2.68 -1.31 16.42
N GLY A 7 -3.04 -0.16 15.87
CA GLY A 7 -3.04 1.09 16.61
C GLY A 7 -3.34 2.31 15.73
N GLU A 8 -3.11 3.49 16.32
CA GLU A 8 -3.22 4.77 15.65
C GLU A 8 -1.85 5.45 15.62
N ILE A 9 -1.46 5.98 14.46
CA ILE A 9 -0.31 6.88 14.40
C ILE A 9 -0.73 8.15 15.13
N ARG A 10 0.10 8.63 16.05
CA ARG A 10 -0.22 9.83 16.83
C ARG A 10 -0.43 11.03 15.90
N PHE A 11 -1.60 11.68 16.03
CA PHE A 11 -2.10 12.72 15.11
C PHE A 11 -2.20 12.30 13.63
N GLY A 12 -2.26 10.99 13.38
CA GLY A 12 -2.31 10.38 12.07
C GLY A 12 -3.44 9.37 11.95
N PRO A 13 -3.43 8.55 10.91
CA PRO A 13 -4.44 7.53 10.68
C PRO A 13 -4.15 6.24 11.45
N ASN A 14 -5.09 5.32 11.36
CA ASN A 14 -4.95 3.97 11.88
C ASN A 14 -3.93 3.16 11.07
N TYR A 15 -3.35 2.16 11.71
CA TYR A 15 -2.54 1.15 11.02
C TYR A 15 -2.91 -0.25 11.49
N TYR A 16 -2.64 -1.22 10.62
CA TYR A 16 -3.14 -2.57 10.73
C TYR A 16 -2.04 -3.59 10.40
N THR A 17 -2.11 -4.76 11.03
CA THR A 17 -1.35 -5.94 10.61
C THR A 17 -2.12 -6.71 9.54
N VAL A 18 -1.38 -7.34 8.61
CA VAL A 18 -1.97 -8.07 7.48
C VAL A 18 -1.87 -9.57 7.73
N HIS A 19 -3.01 -10.25 7.76
CA HIS A 19 -3.08 -11.71 7.77
C HIS A 19 -3.57 -12.25 6.42
N LEU A 20 -2.75 -13.07 5.77
CA LEU A 20 -3.09 -13.79 4.55
C LEU A 20 -3.15 -15.29 4.85
N ASP A 21 -4.31 -15.91 4.57
CA ASP A 21 -4.57 -17.34 4.86
C ASP A 21 -4.20 -17.77 6.30
N GLY A 22 -4.47 -16.89 7.26
CA GLY A 22 -4.17 -17.10 8.68
C GLY A 22 -2.72 -16.79 9.08
N VAL A 23 -1.81 -16.60 8.12
CA VAL A 23 -0.40 -16.25 8.37
C VAL A 23 -0.24 -14.73 8.46
N LEU A 24 0.50 -14.26 9.46
CA LEU A 24 0.85 -12.86 9.62
C LEU A 24 1.99 -12.49 8.64
N LEU A 25 1.83 -11.39 7.90
CA LEU A 25 2.92 -10.77 7.15
C LEU A 25 3.65 -9.79 8.08
N GLU A 26 4.69 -10.26 8.77
CA GLU A 26 5.37 -9.52 9.85
C GLU A 26 5.98 -8.18 9.40
N ASP A 27 6.44 -8.10 8.15
CA ASP A 27 7.09 -6.91 7.59
C ASP A 27 6.10 -5.95 6.90
N VAL A 28 4.78 -6.12 7.11
CA VAL A 28 3.75 -5.30 6.45
C VAL A 28 2.92 -4.54 7.46
N ILE A 29 3.00 -3.21 7.37
CA ILE A 29 2.14 -2.29 8.14
C ILE A 29 1.13 -1.69 7.15
N ALA A 30 -0.10 -2.16 7.19
CA ALA A 30 -1.16 -1.63 6.33
C ALA A 30 -1.72 -0.32 6.87
N GLY A 31 -2.03 0.61 5.98
CA GLY A 31 -2.83 1.80 6.25
C GLY A 31 -4.31 1.57 5.98
N ASP A 32 -5.08 2.66 5.91
CA ASP A 32 -6.54 2.61 5.73
C ASP A 32 -6.98 2.17 4.32
N GLU A 33 -6.11 2.26 3.32
CA GLU A 33 -6.42 1.84 1.96
C GLU A 33 -5.91 0.42 1.70
N ALA A 34 -6.82 -0.54 1.58
CA ALA A 34 -6.53 -1.88 1.09
C ALA A 34 -7.72 -2.42 0.29
N ARG A 35 -7.45 -3.05 -0.85
CA ARG A 35 -8.49 -3.49 -1.78
C ARG A 35 -8.06 -4.69 -2.60
N TRP A 36 -8.97 -5.66 -2.73
CA TRP A 36 -8.88 -6.68 -3.77
C TRP A 36 -9.10 -6.05 -5.14
N LEU A 37 -8.10 -6.16 -6.01
CA LEU A 37 -8.12 -5.68 -7.38
C LEU A 37 -8.65 -6.74 -8.35
N SER A 38 -8.43 -8.01 -8.03
CA SER A 38 -8.96 -9.20 -8.71
C SER A 38 -9.17 -10.32 -7.67
N ASN A 39 -9.41 -11.56 -8.10
CA ASN A 39 -9.50 -12.72 -7.19
C ASN A 39 -8.16 -13.09 -6.55
N ASP A 40 -7.06 -12.70 -7.17
CA ASP A 40 -5.69 -13.11 -6.82
C ASP A 40 -4.77 -11.94 -6.49
N LEU A 41 -5.17 -10.69 -6.79
CA LEU A 41 -4.36 -9.51 -6.57
C LEU A 41 -4.98 -8.59 -5.52
N VAL A 42 -4.19 -8.23 -4.51
CA VAL A 42 -4.53 -7.23 -3.50
C VAL A 42 -3.60 -6.04 -3.60
N ALA A 43 -4.14 -4.83 -3.53
CA ALA A 43 -3.39 -3.60 -3.34
C ALA A 43 -3.57 -3.08 -1.91
N ILE A 44 -2.47 -2.70 -1.28
CA ILE A 44 -2.42 -2.18 0.09
C ILE A 44 -1.57 -0.90 0.09
N GLN A 45 -2.05 0.13 0.77
CA GLN A 45 -1.22 1.26 1.20
C GLN A 45 -0.38 0.75 2.36
N GLU A 46 0.91 0.55 2.13
CA GLU A 46 1.84 0.12 3.17
C GLU A 46 2.55 1.33 3.77
N TRP A 47 2.66 1.37 5.10
CA TRP A 47 3.45 2.33 5.84
C TRP A 47 4.87 1.83 6.04
N MET A 48 5.84 2.66 5.69
CA MET A 48 7.26 2.34 5.92
C MET A 48 7.69 2.62 7.36
N THR A 49 6.92 3.41 8.11
CA THR A 49 7.16 3.75 9.51
C THR A 49 5.90 4.32 10.15
N THR A 50 5.68 4.05 11.43
CA THR A 50 4.60 4.67 12.25
C THR A 50 5.11 5.84 13.09
N ALA A 51 6.39 6.20 12.97
CA ALA A 51 6.99 7.27 13.76
C ALA A 51 6.55 8.66 13.25
N GLU A 52 5.78 9.36 14.08
CA GLU A 52 5.06 10.60 13.75
C GLU A 52 5.94 11.71 13.12
N HIS A 53 7.19 11.84 13.57
CA HIS A 53 8.08 12.93 13.17
C HIS A 53 8.57 12.83 11.72
N PHE A 54 8.48 11.65 11.08
CA PHE A 54 8.79 11.51 9.66
C PHE A 54 7.62 11.88 8.75
N GLY A 55 6.41 12.02 9.31
CA GLY A 55 5.19 12.13 8.54
C GLY A 55 4.87 10.85 7.74
N PRO A 56 3.86 10.91 6.85
CA PRO A 56 3.44 9.74 6.09
C PRO A 56 4.50 9.35 5.06
N ASN A 57 5.05 8.15 5.20
CA ASN A 57 5.91 7.52 4.20
C ASN A 57 5.26 6.21 3.80
N THR A 58 4.64 6.19 2.63
CA THR A 58 3.84 5.06 2.17
C THR A 58 4.29 4.55 0.80
N CYS A 59 3.97 3.31 0.47
CA CYS A 59 4.11 2.77 -0.88
C CYS A 59 2.90 1.90 -1.23
N LEU A 60 2.73 1.61 -2.52
CA LEU A 60 1.78 0.60 -2.96
C LEU A 60 2.45 -0.76 -2.81
N LEU A 61 1.86 -1.60 -1.96
CA LEU A 61 2.16 -3.02 -1.86
C LEU A 61 1.12 -3.80 -2.67
N LEU A 62 1.60 -4.58 -3.64
CA LEU A 62 0.81 -5.57 -4.35
C LEU A 62 1.10 -6.95 -3.79
N LEU A 63 0.04 -7.71 -3.52
CA LEU A 63 0.10 -9.11 -3.10
C LEU A 63 -0.56 -9.97 -4.17
N ASP A 64 0.20 -10.85 -4.81
CA ASP A 64 -0.33 -11.96 -5.62
C ASP A 64 -0.49 -13.17 -4.70
N VAL A 65 -1.72 -13.42 -4.27
CA VAL A 65 -2.02 -14.47 -3.28
C VAL A 65 -1.89 -15.87 -3.87
N THR A 66 -2.09 -16.00 -5.19
CA THR A 66 -1.94 -17.28 -5.90
C THR A 66 -0.47 -17.67 -6.00
N LYS A 67 0.39 -16.72 -6.38
CA LYS A 67 1.84 -16.95 -6.50
C LYS A 67 2.57 -16.82 -5.16
N ARG A 68 1.88 -16.40 -4.09
CA ARG A 68 2.48 -16.04 -2.79
C ARG A 68 3.68 -15.11 -2.95
N ALA A 69 3.50 -14.08 -3.77
CA ALA A 69 4.54 -13.08 -4.03
C ALA A 69 4.04 -11.67 -3.79
N LEU A 70 4.93 -10.79 -3.33
CA LEU A 70 4.66 -9.38 -3.10
C LEU A 70 5.53 -8.50 -3.99
N TYR A 71 5.03 -7.31 -4.31
CA TYR A 71 5.77 -6.26 -5.00
C TYR A 71 5.51 -4.93 -4.32
N ARG A 72 6.55 -4.10 -4.18
CA ARG A 72 6.46 -2.76 -3.57
C ARG A 72 6.90 -1.73 -4.59
N THR A 73 6.10 -0.67 -4.76
CA THR A 73 6.55 0.50 -5.52
C THR A 73 7.62 1.28 -4.74
N SER A 74 8.22 2.29 -5.39
CA SER A 74 9.05 3.25 -4.69
C SER A 74 8.27 3.97 -3.57
N VAL A 75 8.97 4.29 -2.49
CA VAL A 75 8.39 4.98 -1.34
C VAL A 75 8.00 6.40 -1.73
N LEU A 76 6.77 6.76 -1.42
CA LEU A 76 6.28 8.13 -1.43
C LEU A 76 6.58 8.77 -0.07
N HIS A 77 7.57 9.66 -0.06
CA HIS A 77 7.88 10.45 1.13
C HIS A 77 6.87 11.59 1.32
N LYS A 78 6.48 11.81 2.58
CA LYS A 78 5.52 12.86 2.98
C LYS A 78 4.22 12.79 2.18
N GLY A 79 3.70 11.59 1.98
CA GLY A 79 2.47 11.37 1.22
C GLY A 79 1.88 9.98 1.38
N PHE A 80 0.69 9.85 0.83
CA PHE A 80 -0.15 8.66 0.86
C PHE A 80 -0.33 8.11 -0.55
N VAL A 81 -0.27 6.79 -0.72
CA VAL A 81 -0.78 6.13 -1.93
C VAL A 81 -2.21 5.66 -1.72
N GLY A 82 -3.07 5.68 -2.73
CA GLY A 82 -4.45 5.20 -2.57
C GLY A 82 -5.24 5.20 -3.86
N GLY A 83 -6.56 5.02 -3.77
CA GLY A 83 -7.44 5.06 -4.94
C GLY A 83 -7.23 3.88 -5.88
N PHE A 84 -6.80 2.74 -5.36
CA PHE A 84 -6.38 1.58 -6.15
C PHE A 84 -7.51 1.04 -7.04
N LYS A 85 -7.20 0.86 -8.33
CA LYS A 85 -8.10 0.28 -9.35
C LYS A 85 -7.29 -0.58 -10.30
N LEU A 86 -7.90 -1.65 -10.79
CA LEU A 86 -7.35 -2.47 -11.87
C LEU A 86 -8.17 -2.22 -13.14
N ASN A 87 -7.48 -1.94 -14.24
CA ASN A 87 -8.08 -1.86 -15.57
C ASN A 87 -7.24 -2.71 -16.53
N ALA A 88 -7.82 -3.80 -17.03
CA ALA A 88 -7.09 -4.85 -17.73
C ALA A 88 -5.87 -5.31 -16.91
N ASN A 89 -4.65 -5.14 -17.43
CA ASN A 89 -3.40 -5.51 -16.77
C ASN A 89 -2.72 -4.34 -16.02
N LYS A 90 -3.43 -3.22 -15.83
CA LYS A 90 -2.84 -1.98 -15.31
C LYS A 90 -3.44 -1.60 -13.97
N VAL A 91 -2.58 -1.45 -12.97
CA VAL A 91 -2.96 -0.91 -11.67
C VAL A 91 -2.87 0.62 -11.74
N HIS A 92 -4.02 1.26 -11.59
CA HIS A 92 -4.13 2.70 -11.44
C HIS A 92 -4.18 3.06 -9.97
N TYR A 93 -3.39 4.05 -9.56
CA TYR A 93 -3.40 4.55 -8.20
C TYR A 93 -2.97 6.01 -8.12
N GLN A 94 -3.25 6.64 -6.99
CA GLN A 94 -2.94 8.03 -6.72
C GLN A 94 -1.76 8.12 -5.76
N ARG A 95 -0.85 9.05 -6.02
CA ARG A 95 0.13 9.55 -5.05
C ARG A 95 -0.36 10.91 -4.58
N ILE A 96 -0.60 11.02 -3.28
CA ILE A 96 -1.22 12.19 -2.65
C ILE A 96 -0.20 12.84 -1.71
N ARG A 97 0.12 14.10 -1.95
CA ARG A 97 0.96 14.92 -1.06
C ARG A 97 0.17 16.12 -0.54
N PHE A 98 0.54 16.59 0.65
CA PHE A 98 -0.02 17.80 1.24
C PHE A 98 1.07 18.86 1.29
N GLY A 99 0.89 19.94 0.52
CA GLY A 99 1.79 21.08 0.54
C GLY A 99 1.63 21.90 1.83
N TRP A 100 2.60 22.79 2.10
CA TRP A 100 2.57 23.70 3.26
C TRP A 100 1.29 24.55 3.33
N SER A 101 0.67 24.85 2.18
CA SER A 101 -0.58 25.59 2.09
C SER A 101 -1.84 24.77 2.43
N GLY A 102 -1.69 23.50 2.81
CA GLY A 102 -2.80 22.56 2.97
C GLY A 102 -3.42 22.09 1.65
N ARG A 103 -2.89 22.55 0.50
CA ARG A 103 -3.34 22.07 -0.81
C ARG A 103 -2.92 20.63 -1.03
N LYS A 104 -3.89 19.83 -1.46
CA LYS A 104 -3.70 18.44 -1.89
C LYS A 104 -3.16 18.43 -3.32
N GLU A 105 -1.99 17.83 -3.49
CA GLU A 105 -1.42 17.51 -4.80
C GLU A 105 -1.68 16.03 -5.07
N VAL A 106 -2.30 15.73 -6.21
CA VAL A 106 -2.65 14.36 -6.61
C VAL A 106 -1.97 14.07 -7.94
N GLU A 107 -1.15 13.03 -7.94
CA GLU A 107 -0.48 12.49 -9.11
C GLU A 107 -1.11 11.12 -9.41
N GLU A 108 -1.72 10.97 -10.59
CA GLU A 108 -2.24 9.69 -11.06
C GLU A 108 -1.10 8.86 -11.66
N VAL A 109 -0.98 7.61 -11.23
CA VAL A 109 0.07 6.70 -11.67
C VAL A 109 -0.56 5.44 -12.24
N VAL A 110 0.05 4.92 -13.30
CA VAL A 110 -0.34 3.66 -13.95
C VAL A 110 0.85 2.72 -13.91
N LEU A 111 0.67 1.56 -13.30
CA LEU A 111 1.64 0.48 -13.27
C LEU A 111 1.14 -0.66 -14.17
N ASP A 112 1.89 -0.99 -15.21
CA ASP A 112 1.63 -2.18 -16.02
C ASP A 112 2.20 -3.40 -15.29
N LEU A 113 1.38 -4.41 -15.03
CA LEU A 113 1.80 -5.59 -14.28
C LEU A 113 2.82 -6.44 -15.07
N ASP A 114 2.83 -6.34 -16.41
CA ASP A 114 3.81 -7.03 -17.25
C ASP A 114 5.22 -6.44 -17.12
N ASP A 115 5.34 -5.16 -16.72
CA ASP A 115 6.61 -4.47 -16.50
C ASP A 115 7.19 -4.72 -15.09
N VAL A 116 6.45 -5.39 -14.21
CA VAL A 116 6.86 -5.66 -12.83
C VAL A 116 7.73 -6.91 -12.77
N GLN A 117 9.04 -6.72 -12.60
CA GLN A 117 10.01 -7.84 -12.57
C GLN A 117 10.43 -8.26 -11.15
N ASP A 118 10.31 -7.37 -10.15
CA ASP A 118 10.87 -7.57 -8.80
C ASP A 118 9.85 -8.15 -7.79
N TRP A 119 9.07 -9.14 -8.21
CA TRP A 119 8.21 -9.90 -7.29
C TRP A 119 9.06 -10.70 -6.31
N LYS A 120 8.84 -10.47 -5.01
CA LYS A 120 9.53 -11.17 -3.92
C LYS A 120 8.61 -12.23 -3.31
N PRO A 121 9.13 -13.40 -2.90
CA PRO A 121 8.34 -14.36 -2.14
C PRO A 121 7.77 -13.70 -0.87
N MET A 122 6.52 -14.00 -0.54
CA MET A 122 5.99 -13.72 0.79
C MET A 122 6.63 -14.73 1.75
N ALA A 123 7.27 -14.24 2.80
CA ALA A 123 7.83 -15.08 3.88
C ALA A 123 6.70 -15.72 4.70
#